data_AF-A0A3M1R6R4-F1
#
_entry.id   AF-A0A3M1R6R4-F1
#
_cell.length_a   1.000
_cell.length_b   1.000
_cell.length_c   1.000
_cell.angle_alpha   90.00
_cell.angle_beta   90.00
_cell.angle_gamma   90.00
#
_symmetry.space_group_name_H-M   'P 1'
#
loop_
_entity.id
_entity.type
_entity.pdbx_description
1 polymer ?
#
loop_
_entity_poly.entity_id
_entity_poly.type
_entity_poly.pdbx_seq_one_letter_code
_entity_poly.pdbx_strand_id
1 'polypeptide(L)'
;MTIPSALAVRRSGAIAVLSVDRPGRRRFADAGRALQRLWLQATLDGLAVHPLGSLPIFLAHEEIAEGRKLAEHHRRECRRLRESLDKVLPQVRDRCPVMALRVGVAPSVPAVRSLRRPSKDCLITFEEA
;
A
#
# COMPACT_ATOMS: atom_id res chain seq x y z
N MET A 1 -0.48 -17.04 -1.76
CA MET A 1 -0.48 -16.41 -0.41
C MET A 1 -0.12 -17.45 0.61
N THR A 2 0.73 -17.14 1.59
CA THR A 2 0.98 -18.06 2.70
C THR A 2 -0.23 -18.09 3.63
N ILE A 3 -0.46 -19.23 4.30
CA ILE A 3 -1.57 -19.41 5.25
C ILE A 3 -1.59 -18.30 6.34
N PRO A 4 -0.45 -17.90 6.94
CA PRO A 4 -0.44 -16.82 7.93
C PRO A 4 -0.96 -15.48 7.38
N SER A 5 -0.57 -15.12 6.15
CA SER A 5 -1.02 -13.87 5.52
C SER A 5 -2.52 -13.87 5.23
N ALA A 6 -3.08 -15.02 4.83
CA ALA A 6 -4.52 -15.16 4.60
C ALA A 6 -5.33 -15.01 5.88
N LEU A 7 -4.89 -15.64 6.96
CA LEU A 7 -5.52 -15.50 8.27
C LEU A 7 -5.44 -14.06 8.79
N ALA A 8 -4.28 -13.40 8.61
CA ALA A 8 -4.09 -12.01 9.02
C ALA A 8 -5.05 -11.05 8.30
N VAL A 9 -5.26 -11.24 6.99
CA VAL A 9 -6.24 -10.45 6.22
C VAL A 9 -7.67 -10.75 6.70
N ARG A 10 -8.04 -12.03 6.86
CA ARG A 10 -9.39 -12.43 7.30
C ARG A 10 -9.75 -11.97 8.72
N ARG A 11 -8.76 -11.83 9.60
CA ARG A 11 -8.94 -11.36 10.98
C ARG A 11 -8.79 -9.84 11.14
N SER A 12 -8.64 -9.11 10.03
CA SER A 12 -8.63 -7.65 10.06
C SER A 12 -10.05 -7.12 10.22
N GLY A 13 -10.22 -6.03 10.96
CA GLY A 13 -11.53 -5.37 11.11
C GLY A 13 -11.98 -4.67 9.84
N ALA A 14 -11.02 -4.17 9.04
CA ALA A 14 -11.30 -3.59 7.73
C ALA A 14 -10.11 -3.76 6.78
N ILE A 15 -10.41 -3.71 5.48
CA ILE A 15 -9.44 -3.52 4.40
C ILE A 15 -9.77 -2.20 3.70
N ALA A 16 -8.76 -1.37 3.49
CA ALA A 16 -8.88 -0.11 2.76
C ALA A 16 -7.95 -0.10 1.54
N VAL A 17 -8.34 0.61 0.48
CA VAL A 17 -7.50 0.82 -0.70
C VAL A 17 -7.39 2.31 -0.95
N LEU A 18 -6.18 2.83 -0.83
CA LEU A 18 -5.83 4.18 -1.24
C LEU A 18 -5.56 4.18 -2.75
N SER A 19 -6.20 5.08 -3.48
CA SER A 19 -6.07 5.19 -4.93
C SER A 19 -6.07 6.64 -5.41
N VAL A 20 -5.47 6.87 -6.57
CA VAL A 20 -5.47 8.16 -7.27
C VAL A 20 -6.28 8.04 -8.56
N ASP A 21 -6.78 9.17 -9.06
CA ASP A 21 -7.53 9.26 -10.32
C ASP A 21 -6.70 8.69 -11.50
N ARG A 22 -5.43 9.06 -11.57
CA ARG A 22 -4.50 8.64 -12.63
C ARG A 22 -3.08 8.50 -12.08
N PRO A 23 -2.22 7.67 -12.69
CA PRO A 23 -0.84 7.55 -12.27
C PRO A 23 -0.07 8.85 -12.49
N GLY A 24 0.88 9.16 -11.61
CA GLY A 24 1.74 10.34 -11.77
C GLY A 24 2.57 10.67 -10.54
N ARG A 25 3.79 11.20 -10.76
CA ARG A 25 4.79 11.44 -9.69
C ARG A 25 4.22 12.29 -8.54
N ARG A 26 3.60 13.44 -8.86
CA ARG A 26 2.97 14.33 -7.87
C ARG A 26 1.83 13.63 -7.13
N ARG A 27 0.97 12.91 -7.85
CA ARG A 27 -0.17 12.19 -7.28
C ARG A 27 0.25 11.08 -6.34
N PHE A 28 1.31 10.36 -6.67
CA PHE A 28 1.88 9.33 -5.78
C PHE A 28 2.51 9.96 -4.54
N ALA A 29 3.18 11.11 -4.65
CA ALA A 29 3.67 11.84 -3.48
C ALA A 29 2.51 12.35 -2.59
N ASP A 30 1.45 12.87 -3.19
CA ASP A 30 0.23 13.28 -2.48
C ASP A 30 -0.47 12.10 -1.80
N ALA A 31 -0.56 10.95 -2.48
CA ALA A 31 -1.08 9.72 -1.91
C ALA A 31 -0.21 9.24 -0.74
N GLY A 32 1.13 9.33 -0.84
CA GLY A 32 2.03 9.03 0.27
C GLY A 32 1.77 9.91 1.50
N ARG A 33 1.54 11.22 1.30
CA ARG A 33 1.13 12.13 2.38
C ARG A 33 -0.22 11.76 2.98
N ALA A 34 -1.21 11.45 2.13
CA ALA A 34 -2.54 11.04 2.59
C ALA A 34 -2.47 9.74 3.40
N LEU A 35 -1.70 8.75 2.93
CA LEU A 35 -1.44 7.51 3.65
C LEU A 35 -0.82 7.78 5.03
N GLN A 36 0.20 8.64 5.09
CA GLN A 36 0.84 8.98 6.36
C GLN A 36 -0.14 9.64 7.34
N ARG A 37 -0.97 10.59 6.87
CA ARG A 37 -1.99 11.24 7.71
C ARG A 37 -3.01 10.24 8.23
N LEU A 38 -3.53 9.38 7.35
CA LEU A 38 -4.45 8.30 7.73
C LEU A 38 -3.84 7.40 8.79
N TRP A 39 -2.59 6.97 8.58
CA TRP A 39 -1.90 6.07 9.51
C TRP A 39 -1.70 6.73 10.87
N LEU A 40 -1.19 7.96 10.90
CA LEU A 40 -0.99 8.70 12.15
C LEU A 40 -2.31 8.87 12.91
N GLN A 41 -3.38 9.29 12.23
CA GLN A 41 -4.68 9.46 12.86
C GLN A 41 -5.24 8.14 13.39
N ALA A 42 -5.25 7.08 12.57
CA ALA A 42 -5.71 5.77 13.00
C ALA A 42 -4.93 5.26 14.22
N THR A 43 -3.62 5.52 14.29
CA THR A 43 -2.79 5.14 15.45
C THR A 43 -3.17 5.92 16.70
N LEU A 44 -3.45 7.23 16.59
CA LEU A 44 -3.94 8.05 17.69
C LEU A 44 -5.28 7.54 18.22
N ASP A 45 -6.13 7.05 17.32
CA ASP A 45 -7.44 6.48 17.64
C ASP A 45 -7.35 5.03 18.16
N GLY A 46 -6.15 4.50 18.41
CA GLY A 46 -5.93 3.15 18.94
C GLY A 46 -6.07 2.02 17.91
N LEU A 47 -6.08 2.35 16.62
CA LEU A 47 -6.16 1.36 15.54
C LEU A 47 -4.75 0.97 15.06
N ALA A 48 -4.58 -0.32 14.79
CA ALA A 48 -3.41 -0.85 14.10
C ALA A 48 -3.62 -0.80 12.59
N VAL A 49 -2.64 -0.26 11.87
CA VAL A 49 -2.62 -0.18 10.41
C VAL A 49 -1.41 -0.96 9.89
N HIS A 50 -1.63 -1.80 8.89
CA HIS A 50 -0.56 -2.53 8.21
C HIS A 50 -0.71 -2.46 6.68
N PRO A 51 0.31 -1.97 5.94
CA PRO A 51 0.27 -1.88 4.49
C PRO A 51 0.37 -3.25 3.82
N LEU A 52 -0.33 -3.38 2.69
CA LEU A 52 -0.41 -4.55 1.82
C LEU A 52 -0.05 -4.12 0.41
N GLY A 53 1.26 -3.96 0.16
CA GLY A 53 1.75 -3.36 -1.10
C GLY A 53 1.69 -4.27 -2.33
N SER A 54 1.65 -5.60 -2.16
CA SER A 54 1.84 -6.53 -3.28
C SER A 54 0.82 -6.35 -4.40
N LEU A 55 -0.48 -6.29 -4.08
CA LEU A 55 -1.52 -6.15 -5.10
C LEU A 55 -1.38 -4.83 -5.89
N PRO A 56 -1.34 -3.63 -5.26
CA PRO A 56 -1.09 -2.38 -5.98
C PRO A 56 0.18 -2.38 -6.82
N ILE A 57 1.28 -2.94 -6.32
CA ILE A 57 2.56 -3.01 -7.05
C ILE A 57 2.43 -3.85 -8.33
N PHE A 58 1.81 -5.02 -8.24
CA PHE A 58 1.66 -5.90 -9.40
C PHE A 58 0.66 -5.36 -10.42
N LEU A 59 -0.41 -4.69 -9.97
CA LEU A 59 -1.32 -3.96 -10.87
C LEU A 59 -0.61 -2.81 -11.57
N ALA A 60 0.17 -1.99 -10.84
CA ALA A 60 0.97 -0.93 -11.44
C ALA A 60 1.97 -1.45 -12.47
N HIS A 61 2.59 -2.61 -12.23
CA HIS A 61 3.48 -3.24 -13.21
C HIS A 61 2.76 -3.67 -14.50
N GLU A 62 1.53 -4.19 -14.41
CA GLU A 62 0.75 -4.54 -15.60
C GLU A 62 0.17 -3.31 -16.30
N GLU A 63 -0.44 -2.38 -15.56
CA GLU A 63 -1.25 -1.28 -16.10
C GLU A 63 -0.40 -0.05 -16.50
N ILE A 64 0.67 0.25 -15.76
CA ILE A 64 1.50 1.45 -15.98
C ILE A 64 2.80 1.08 -16.69
N ALA A 65 3.42 -0.03 -16.30
CA ALA A 65 4.65 -0.51 -16.93
C ALA A 65 4.39 -1.53 -18.06
N GLU A 66 3.13 -1.67 -18.49
CA GLU A 66 2.68 -2.50 -19.62
C GLU A 66 3.10 -3.97 -19.50
N GLY A 67 3.29 -4.47 -18.29
CA GLY A 67 3.71 -5.84 -18.03
C GLY A 67 5.13 -6.16 -18.50
N ARG A 68 5.97 -5.17 -18.86
CA ARG A 68 7.33 -5.36 -19.43
C ARG A 68 8.26 -6.26 -18.61
N LYS A 69 8.00 -6.43 -17.31
CA LYS A 69 8.80 -7.26 -16.39
C LYS A 69 8.03 -8.47 -15.83
N LEU A 70 6.85 -8.76 -16.36
CA LEU A 70 5.99 -9.85 -15.91
C LEU A 70 5.93 -10.95 -16.96
N ALA A 71 6.13 -12.19 -16.54
CA ALA A 71 5.80 -13.35 -17.36
C ALA A 71 4.29 -13.38 -17.68
N GLU A 72 3.90 -13.91 -18.83
CA GLU A 72 2.52 -13.84 -19.30
C GLU A 72 1.50 -14.47 -18.32
N HIS A 73 1.88 -15.52 -17.60
CA HIS A 73 1.01 -16.10 -16.56
C HIS A 73 0.76 -15.14 -15.39
N HIS A 74 1.76 -14.33 -14.99
CA HIS A 74 1.58 -13.29 -13.98
C HIS A 74 0.70 -12.15 -14.50
N ARG A 75 0.81 -11.79 -15.77
CA ARG A 75 -0.05 -10.76 -16.39
C ARG A 75 -1.51 -11.16 -16.39
N ARG A 76 -1.81 -12.41 -16.79
CA ARG A 76 -3.15 -12.99 -16.69
C ARG A 76 -3.68 -12.95 -15.26
N GLU A 77 -2.84 -13.29 -14.29
CA GLU A 77 -3.21 -13.23 -12.88
C GLU A 77 -3.49 -11.79 -12.41
N CYS A 78 -2.68 -10.81 -12.82
CA CYS A 78 -2.95 -9.39 -12.55
C CYS A 78 -4.31 -8.95 -13.10
N ARG A 79 -4.65 -9.29 -14.35
CA ARG A 79 -5.95 -8.95 -14.96
C ARG A 79 -7.12 -9.59 -14.21
N ARG A 80 -6.99 -10.87 -13.85
CA ARG A 80 -7.99 -11.58 -13.02
C ARG A 80 -8.17 -10.91 -11.64
N LEU A 81 -7.08 -10.52 -11.01
CA LEU A 81 -7.10 -9.84 -9.71
C LEU A 81 -7.68 -8.42 -9.81
N ARG A 82 -7.42 -7.69 -10.90
CA ARG A 82 -8.03 -6.39 -11.20
C ARG A 82 -9.55 -6.50 -11.30
N GLU A 83 -10.04 -7.43 -12.10
CA GLU A 83 -11.48 -7.68 -12.23
C GLU A 83 -12.12 -8.07 -10.89
N SER A 84 -11.40 -8.85 -10.08
CA SER A 84 -11.87 -9.23 -8.74
C SER A 84 -11.92 -8.02 -7.80
N LEU A 85 -10.91 -7.15 -7.85
CA LEU A 85 -10.89 -5.90 -7.10
C LEU A 85 -12.03 -4.96 -7.53
N ASP A 86 -12.34 -4.90 -8.83
CA ASP A 86 -13.44 -4.08 -9.37
C ASP A 86 -14.82 -4.54 -8.93
N LYS A 87 -14.96 -5.84 -8.67
CA LYS A 87 -16.20 -6.44 -8.16
C LYS A 87 -16.37 -6.13 -6.68
N VAL A 88 -15.30 -6.24 -5.89
CA VAL A 88 -15.34 -6.04 -4.43
C VAL A 88 -15.34 -4.56 -4.05
N LEU A 89 -14.61 -3.73 -4.79
CA LEU A 89 -14.48 -2.29 -4.56
C LEU A 89 -14.69 -1.52 -5.88
N PRO A 90 -15.94 -1.37 -6.35
CA PRO A 90 -16.25 -0.67 -7.61
C PRO A 90 -15.72 0.77 -7.65
N GLN A 91 -15.62 1.42 -6.49
CA GLN A 91 -15.10 2.79 -6.33
C GLN A 91 -13.66 2.97 -6.82
N VAL A 92 -12.90 1.86 -6.95
CA VAL A 92 -11.49 1.88 -7.40
C VAL A 92 -11.29 1.30 -8.80
N ARG A 93 -12.36 1.07 -9.57
CA ARG A 93 -12.29 0.47 -10.91
C ARG A 93 -11.45 1.30 -11.87
N ASP A 94 -11.83 2.56 -12.03
CA ASP A 94 -11.17 3.49 -12.96
C ASP A 94 -10.12 4.35 -12.27
N ARG A 95 -9.51 3.80 -11.21
CA ARG A 95 -8.52 4.48 -10.38
C ARG A 95 -7.27 3.63 -10.28
N CYS A 96 -6.13 4.29 -10.12
CA CYS A 96 -4.85 3.65 -9.89
C CYS A 96 -4.68 3.35 -8.39
N PRO A 97 -4.70 2.08 -7.94
CA PRO A 97 -4.44 1.74 -6.55
C PRO A 97 -2.98 2.03 -6.19
N VAL A 98 -2.76 2.71 -5.07
CA VAL A 98 -1.42 3.08 -4.57
C VAL A 98 -1.02 2.17 -3.41
N MET A 99 -1.95 1.89 -2.49
CA MET A 99 -1.69 1.06 -1.32
C MET A 99 -2.97 0.40 -0.86
N ALA A 100 -2.92 -0.91 -0.58
CA ALA A 100 -3.95 -1.56 0.23
C ALA A 100 -3.49 -1.57 1.69
N LEU A 101 -4.44 -1.53 2.62
CA LEU A 101 -4.20 -1.46 4.04
C LEU A 101 -5.11 -2.47 4.72
N ARG A 102 -4.60 -3.14 5.73
CA ARG A 102 -5.45 -3.80 6.72
C ARG A 102 -5.47 -2.98 8.00
N VAL A 103 -6.65 -2.86 8.58
CA VAL A 103 -6.91 -2.09 9.80
C VAL A 103 -7.61 -2.99 10.80
N GLY A 104 -7.27 -2.83 12.07
CA GLY A 104 -7.92 -3.55 13.16
C GLY A 104 -7.50 -3.00 14.50
N VAL A 105 -7.95 -3.66 15.56
CA VAL A 105 -7.51 -3.37 16.92
C VAL A 105 -6.37 -4.32 17.27
N ALA A 106 -5.29 -3.80 17.86
CA ALA A 106 -4.22 -4.60 18.43
C ALA A 106 -4.23 -4.46 19.95
N PRO A 107 -4.04 -5.56 20.70
CA PRO A 107 -4.08 -5.52 22.16
C PRO A 107 -2.94 -4.72 22.79
N SER A 108 -1.84 -4.48 22.06
CA SER A 108 -0.74 -3.61 22.48
C SER A 108 0.08 -3.10 21.30
N VAL A 109 0.76 -1.97 21.50
CA VAL A 109 1.79 -1.47 20.57
C VAL A 109 2.97 -2.45 20.60
N PRO A 110 3.52 -2.87 19.44
CA PRO A 110 4.66 -3.76 19.41
C PRO A 110 5.84 -3.20 20.23
N ALA A 111 6.36 -3.99 21.17
CA ALA A 111 7.53 -3.62 21.97
C ALA A 111 8.79 -3.42 21.10
N VAL A 112 8.82 -4.03 19.91
CA VAL A 112 9.93 -3.94 18.97
C VAL A 112 9.52 -3.11 17.76
N ARG A 113 10.34 -2.09 17.45
CA ARG A 113 10.20 -1.25 16.27
C ARG A 113 11.23 -1.66 15.23
N SER A 114 10.86 -1.60 13.95
CA SER A 114 11.82 -1.80 12.87
C SER A 114 12.93 -0.75 12.95
N LEU A 115 14.18 -1.19 12.79
CA LEU A 115 15.34 -0.30 12.76
C LEU A 115 15.23 0.73 11.62
N ARG A 116 15.88 1.87 11.81
CA ARG A 116 16.01 2.94 10.81
C ARG A 116 17.48 3.28 10.65
N ARG A 117 17.88 3.65 9.43
CA ARG A 117 19.23 4.19 9.20
C ARG A 117 19.36 5.52 9.95
N PRO A 118 20.49 5.77 10.64
CA PRO A 118 20.77 7.07 11.23
C PRO A 118 20.64 8.20 10.21
N SER A 119 20.14 9.37 10.63
CA SER A 119 19.96 10.53 9.75
C SER A 119 21.26 10.98 9.09
N LYS A 120 22.38 10.95 9.83
CA LYS A 120 23.72 11.26 9.33
C LYS A 120 24.16 10.40 8.14
N ASP A 121 23.59 9.21 7.96
CA ASP A 121 23.92 8.31 6.86
C ASP A 121 23.05 8.57 5.61
N CYS A 122 22.05 9.46 5.70
CA CYS A 122 21.04 9.68 4.67
C CYS A 122 20.76 11.17 4.37
N LEU A 123 21.30 12.10 5.15
CA LEU A 123 21.13 13.54 4.98
C LEU A 123 22.45 14.18 4.55
N ILE A 124 22.43 14.89 3.43
CA ILE A 124 23.52 15.75 2.98
C ILE A 124 23.14 17.19 3.34
N THR A 125 23.96 17.84 4.14
CA THR A 125 23.78 19.25 4.52
C THR A 125 24.63 20.13 3.61
N PHE A 126 24.05 21.24 3.14
CA PHE A 126 24.78 22.29 2.44
C PHE A 126 24.90 23.47 3.41
N GLU A 127 26.10 24.01 3.59
CA GLU A 127 26.29 25.28 4.31
C GLU A 127 25.98 26.43 3.34
N GLU A 128 25.25 27.44 3.81
CA GLU A 128 25.03 28.68 3.05
C GLU A 128 26.37 29.43 2.90
N ALA A 129 26.74 29.75 1.67
CA ALA A 129 27.94 30.51 1.32
C ALA A 129 27.74 32.02 1.53
#